data_AF-A0A0D6N2Q9-F1
#
_entry.id   AF-A0A0D6N2Q9-F1
#
_cell.length_a   1.000
_cell.length_b   1.000
_cell.length_c   1.000
_cell.angle_alpha   90.00
_cell.angle_beta   90.00
_cell.angle_gamma   90.00
#
_symmetry.space_group_name_H-M   'P 1'
#
loop_
_entity.id
_entity.type
_entity.pdbx_description
1 polymer ?
#
loop_
_entity_poly.entity_id
_entity_poly.type
_entity_poly.pdbx_seq_one_letter_code
_entity_poly.pdbx_strand_id
1 'polypeptide(L)' 'MKEYGESAFTNETRAVWEPLIEAVWPKGKTAEHDLRCTIAAIFWRPENGAKWRSIPTELGPWWQAVQLFIRWAKFGV' A
#
# COMPACT_ATOMS: atom_id res chain seq x y z
N MET A 1 1.17 20.45 -10.24
CA MET A 1 1.44 19.00 -10.19
C MET A 1 1.92 18.74 -8.77
N LYS A 2 1.12 18.05 -7.93
CA LYS A 2 1.54 17.76 -6.57
C LYS A 2 2.35 16.47 -6.61
N GLU A 3 3.62 16.58 -6.25
CA GLU A 3 4.55 15.46 -6.06
C GLU A 3 4.08 14.65 -4.83
N TYR A 4 3.11 13.77 -5.02
CA TYR A 4 2.61 12.87 -3.98
C TYR A 4 3.48 11.60 -3.80
N GLY A 5 4.69 11.59 -4.36
CA GLY A 5 5.51 10.38 -4.48
C GLY A 5 6.80 10.35 -3.67
N GLU A 6 7.31 11.47 -3.15
CA GLU A 6 8.72 11.52 -2.74
C GLU A 6 8.99 11.57 -1.22
N SER A 7 7.98 11.79 -0.36
CA SER A 7 8.24 12.12 1.05
C SER A 7 7.69 11.15 2.12
N ALA A 8 7.17 9.97 1.80
CA ALA A 8 6.49 9.15 2.82
C ALA A 8 6.93 7.69 2.97
N PHE A 9 7.66 7.12 2.00
CA PHE A 9 8.04 5.71 2.07
C PHE A 9 9.43 5.50 1.50
N THR A 10 10.43 5.87 2.29
CA THR A 10 11.83 5.61 1.96
C THR A 10 12.05 4.10 1.73
N ASN A 11 12.93 3.74 0.80
CA ASN A 11 13.22 2.34 0.44
C ASN A 11 13.59 1.45 1.65
N GLU A 12 14.12 2.06 2.71
CA GLU A 12 14.44 1.41 3.99
C GLU A 12 13.20 0.98 4.78
N THR A 13 12.20 1.86 4.95
CA THR A 13 10.94 1.53 5.63
C THR A 13 10.24 0.41 4.87
N ARG A 14 10.31 0.50 3.54
CA ARG A 14 9.78 -0.49 2.62
C ARG A 14 10.37 -1.89 2.75
N ALA A 15 11.69 -2.01 2.90
CA ALA A 15 12.35 -3.30 3.04
C ALA A 15 11.89 -4.07 4.30
N VAL A 16 11.46 -3.35 5.34
CA VAL A 16 10.89 -3.95 6.56
C VAL A 16 9.50 -4.51 6.30
N TRP A 17 8.68 -3.81 5.50
CA TRP A 17 7.31 -4.21 5.24
C TRP A 17 7.20 -5.30 4.18
N GLU A 18 7.95 -5.25 3.07
CA GLU A 18 7.86 -6.22 1.96
C GLU A 18 7.75 -7.71 2.40
N PRO A 19 8.56 -8.25 3.32
CA PRO A 19 8.42 -9.65 3.74
C PRO A 19 7.13 -9.94 4.53
N LEU A 20 6.65 -9.00 5.36
CA LEU A 20 5.36 -9.14 6.05
C LEU A 20 4.22 -9.20 5.03
N ILE A 21 4.35 -8.44 3.96
CA ILE A 21 3.35 -8.33 2.90
C ILE A 21 3.28 -9.60 2.06
N GLU A 22 4.44 -10.16 1.71
CA GLU A 22 4.52 -11.45 1.03
C GLU A 22 3.86 -12.57 1.83
N ALA A 23 3.95 -12.52 3.17
CA ALA A 23 3.30 -13.51 4.04
C ALA A 23 1.76 -13.44 3.99
N VAL A 24 1.19 -12.24 3.82
CA VAL A 24 -0.28 -12.06 3.74
C VAL A 24 -0.82 -12.10 2.31
N TRP A 25 0.06 -11.95 1.32
CA TRP A 25 -0.27 -11.95 -0.09
C TRP A 25 0.79 -12.73 -0.90
N PRO A 26 0.58 -14.04 -1.14
CA PRO A 26 1.61 -14.88 -1.75
C PRO A 26 1.97 -14.40 -3.17
N LYS A 27 3.28 -14.28 -3.42
CA LYS A 27 3.87 -13.97 -4.73
C LYS A 27 3.34 -14.93 -5.81
N GLY A 28 2.94 -14.36 -6.95
CA GLY A 28 2.49 -15.12 -8.14
C GLY A 28 1.10 -14.78 -8.66
N LYS A 29 0.26 -14.04 -7.91
CA LYS A 29 -1.08 -13.59 -8.37
C LYS A 29 -1.15 -12.13 -8.80
N THR A 30 -0.13 -11.33 -8.51
CA THR A 30 -0.16 -9.87 -8.71
C THR A 30 1.21 -9.40 -9.18
N ALA A 31 1.24 -8.46 -10.13
CA ALA A 31 2.49 -7.87 -10.59
C ALA A 31 3.17 -7.12 -9.44
N GLU A 32 4.49 -7.22 -9.33
CA GLU A 32 5.25 -6.58 -8.24
C GLU A 32 4.94 -5.08 -8.15
N HIS A 33 4.77 -4.41 -9.30
CA HIS A 33 4.42 -2.99 -9.39
C HIS A 33 3.10 -2.64 -8.68
N ASP A 34 2.06 -3.47 -8.84
CA ASP A 34 0.75 -3.24 -8.23
C ASP A 34 0.83 -3.35 -6.69
N LEU A 35 1.73 -4.20 -6.17
CA LEU A 35 1.97 -4.32 -4.74
C LEU A 35 2.60 -3.04 -4.18
N ARG A 36 3.58 -2.46 -4.88
CA ARG A 36 4.24 -1.20 -4.48
C ARG A 36 3.22 -0.07 -4.39
N CYS A 37 2.38 0.05 -5.42
CA CYS A 37 1.32 1.06 -5.48
C CYS A 37 0.28 0.85 -4.36
N THR A 38 -0.13 -0.40 -4.12
CA THR A 38 -1.11 -0.74 -3.06
C THR A 38 -0.62 -0.34 -1.65
N ILE A 39 0.67 -0.53 -1.37
CA ILE A 39 1.27 -0.16 -0.07
C ILE A 39 1.32 1.36 0.08
N ALA A 40 1.80 2.05 -0.95
CA ALA A 40 1.83 3.51 -0.97
C ALA A 40 0.41 4.09 -0.77
N ALA A 41 -0.61 3.49 -1.37
CA ALA A 41 -2.01 3.86 -1.18
C ALA A 41 -2.49 3.73 0.29
N ILE A 42 -2.05 2.69 1.01
CA ILE A 42 -2.41 2.48 2.43
C ILE A 42 -1.80 3.58 3.31
N PHE A 43 -0.55 3.96 3.07
CA PHE A 43 0.14 5.00 3.84
C PHE A 43 -0.28 6.42 3.47
N TRP A 44 -0.59 6.67 2.20
CA TRP A 44 -1.08 7.97 1.74
C TRP A 44 -2.39 8.37 2.43
N ARG A 45 -3.28 7.40 2.69
CA ARG A 45 -4.60 7.63 3.29
C ARG A 45 -4.53 8.33 4.67
N PRO A 46 -3.81 7.82 5.69
CA PRO A 46 -3.69 8.48 6.98
C PRO A 46 -2.95 9.82 6.89
N GLU A 47 -1.90 9.92 6.07
CA GLU A 47 -1.14 11.18 5.90
C GLU A 47 -2.01 12.31 5.33
N ASN A 48 -2.93 11.99 4.44
CA ASN A 48 -3.83 12.96 3.81
C ASN A 48 -5.18 13.09 4.54
N GLY A 49 -5.40 12.33 5.63
CA GLY A 49 -6.69 12.27 6.32
C GLY A 49 -7.87 11.85 5.42
N ALA A 50 -7.57 11.13 4.33
CA ALA A 50 -8.50 10.94 3.23
C ALA A 50 -9.39 9.70 3.40
N LYS A 51 -10.51 9.66 2.68
CA LYS A 51 -11.30 8.43 2.54
C LYS A 51 -10.58 7.46 1.60
N TRP A 52 -10.79 6.16 1.77
CA TRP A 52 -10.21 5.14 0.87
C TRP A 52 -10.51 5.41 -0.61
N ARG A 53 -11.72 5.89 -0.94
CA ARG A 53 -12.10 6.24 -2.32
C ARG A 53 -11.36 7.46 -2.90
N SER A 54 -10.66 8.23 -2.08
CA SER A 54 -9.90 9.40 -2.50
C SER A 54 -8.46 9.06 -2.86
N ILE A 55 -8.06 7.79 -2.74
CA ILE A 55 -6.73 7.33 -3.16
C ILE A 55 -6.57 7.57 -4.67
N PRO A 56 -5.47 8.22 -5.11
CA PRO A 56 -5.15 8.39 -6.52
C PRO A 56 -5.07 7.06 -7.25
N THR A 57 -5.65 6.98 -8.44
CA THR A 57 -5.56 5.77 -9.30
C THR A 57 -4.14 5.41 -9.72
N GLU A 58 -3.20 6.37 -9.66
CA GLU A 58 -1.76 6.16 -9.87
C GLU A 58 -1.15 5.24 -8.80
N LEU A 59 -1.70 5.25 -7.58
CA LEU A 59 -1.36 4.32 -6.51
C LEU A 59 -2.16 3.01 -6.59
N GLY A 60 -2.84 2.78 -7.72
CA GLY A 60 -3.62 1.58 -7.97
C GLY A 60 -5.03 1.63 -7.36
N PRO A 61 -5.76 0.51 -7.46
CA PRO A 61 -7.16 0.48 -7.06
C PRO A 61 -7.32 0.51 -5.54
N TRP A 62 -8.07 1.48 -5.03
CA TRP A 62 -8.31 1.63 -3.59
C TRP A 62 -8.87 0.37 -2.90
N TRP A 63 -9.61 -0.46 -3.63
CA TRP A 63 -10.16 -1.71 -3.08
C TRP A 63 -9.08 -2.75 -2.79
N GLN A 64 -7.95 -2.74 -3.53
CA GLN A 64 -6.79 -3.59 -3.22
C GLN A 64 -6.12 -3.15 -1.92
N ALA A 65 -5.94 -1.83 -1.74
CA ALA A 65 -5.37 -1.25 -0.53
C ALA A 65 -6.23 -1.60 0.71
N VAL A 66 -7.55 -1.44 0.62
CA VAL A 66 -8.48 -1.82 1.70
C VAL A 66 -8.43 -3.31 1.99
N GLN A 67 -8.41 -4.17 0.98
CA GLN A 67 -8.34 -5.62 1.18
C GLN A 67 -7.05 -6.04 1.88
N LEU A 68 -5.92 -5.46 1.48
CA LEU A 68 -4.62 -5.74 2.09
C LEU A 68 -4.57 -5.27 3.55
N PHE A 69 -5.03 -4.04 3.81
CA PHE A 69 -5.12 -3.50 5.18
C PHE A 69 -6.01 -4.36 6.09
N ILE A 70 -7.18 -4.79 5.62
CA ILE A 70 -8.06 -5.67 6.39
C ILE A 70 -7.41 -7.04 6.65
N ARG A 71 -6.66 -7.57 5.68
CA ARG A 71 -5.93 -8.83 5.88
C ARG A 71 -4.85 -8.65 6.94
N TRP A 72 -4.04 -7.58 6.88
CA TRP A 72 -3.03 -7.31 7.91
C TRP A 72 -3.63 -7.20 9.30
N ALA A 73 -4.70 -6.42 9.45
CA ALA A 73 -5.42 -6.28 10.72
C ALA A 73 -5.91 -7.63 11.28
N LYS A 74 -6.23 -8.61 10.42
CA LYS A 74 -6.59 -9.97 10.84
C LYS A 74 -5.39 -10.83 11.26
N PHE A 75 -4.22 -10.59 10.67
CA PHE A 75 -2.98 -11.31 10.98
C PHE A 75 -2.17 -10.67 12.12
N GLY A 76 -2.60 -9.52 12.65
CA GLY A 76 -1.90 -8.82 13.74
C GLY A 76 -0.62 -8.10 13.28
N VAL A 77 -0.55 -7.76 11.99
CA VAL A 77 0.46 -6.86 11.39
C VAL A 77 -0.02 -5.42 11.53
#